data_AF-A0A5C5DBN4-F1
#
_entry.id   AF-A0A5C5DBN4-F1
#
_cell.length_a   1.000
_cell.length_b   1.000
_cell.length_c   1.000
_cell.angle_alpha   90.00
_cell.angle_beta   90.00
_cell.angle_gamma   90.00
#
_symmetry.space_group_name_H-M   'P 1'
#
loop_
_entity.id
_entity.type
_entity.pdbx_description
1 polymer ?
#
loop_
_entity_poly.entity_id
_entity_poly.type
_entity_poly.pdbx_seq_one_letter_code
_entity_poly.pdbx_strand_id
1 'polypeptide(L)'
;MIIYLHGFDSNSPGNHEKVLQLQFIDPDVRLISYSTRHPKHDMQHLLKEVDKMQQLSDDDRPLICGVGLGGFWAERIGFLCDIRQVIFNPNLFPQENMEGKIDRPEEYTDISTKCVQNFREKNRDRCLAILSRNDEALDNARAAELLHHYYEIVWDQEQTHKFKNISPHLQRIKAFKTLG
;
A
#
# COMPACT_ATOMS: atom_id res chain seq x y z
N MET A 1 -0.67 9.99 -12.44
CA MET A 1 0.01 8.72 -12.16
C MET A 1 -0.38 8.18 -10.78
N ILE A 2 -0.94 6.98 -10.78
CA ILE A 2 -1.11 6.14 -9.59
C ILE A 2 -0.27 4.87 -9.77
N ILE A 3 0.61 4.57 -8.82
CA ILE A 3 1.40 3.34 -8.78
C ILE A 3 0.64 2.33 -7.91
N TYR A 4 0.29 1.17 -8.46
CA TYR A 4 -0.41 0.13 -7.74
C TYR A 4 0.54 -1.01 -7.34
N LEU A 5 0.57 -1.34 -6.05
CA LEU A 5 1.36 -2.45 -5.48
C LEU A 5 0.42 -3.57 -5.04
N HIS A 6 0.57 -4.73 -5.66
CA HIS A 6 -0.27 -5.90 -5.38
C HIS A 6 0.06 -6.56 -4.03
N GLY A 7 -0.87 -7.34 -3.48
CA GLY A 7 -0.62 -8.21 -2.32
C GLY A 7 0.11 -9.51 -2.69
N PHE A 8 0.25 -10.43 -1.73
CA PHE A 8 0.98 -11.71 -1.92
C PHE A 8 0.47 -12.58 -3.09
N ASP A 9 -0.85 -12.58 -3.33
CA ASP A 9 -1.47 -13.28 -4.46
C ASP A 9 -1.40 -12.42 -5.74
N SER A 10 -0.18 -12.26 -6.27
CA SER A 10 0.15 -11.35 -7.39
C SER A 10 -0.58 -11.68 -8.69
N ASN A 11 -0.92 -12.95 -8.91
CA ASN A 11 -1.62 -13.44 -10.11
C ASN A 11 -3.15 -13.38 -10.01
N SER A 12 -3.70 -12.81 -8.93
CA SER A 12 -5.16 -12.72 -8.79
C SER A 12 -5.76 -11.76 -9.83
N PRO A 13 -6.84 -12.17 -10.55
CA PRO A 13 -7.58 -11.29 -11.46
C PRO A 13 -7.99 -9.95 -10.81
N GLY A 14 -8.21 -9.97 -9.50
CA GLY A 14 -8.58 -8.77 -8.74
C GLY A 14 -7.53 -7.65 -8.75
N ASN A 15 -6.25 -7.93 -9.07
CA ASN A 15 -5.25 -6.87 -9.25
C ASN A 15 -5.53 -6.03 -10.50
N HIS A 16 -5.89 -6.70 -11.60
CA HIS A 16 -6.27 -6.02 -12.84
C HIS A 16 -7.55 -5.20 -12.64
N GLU A 17 -8.56 -5.77 -11.96
CA GLU A 17 -9.81 -5.06 -11.64
C GLU A 17 -9.59 -3.80 -10.81
N LYS A 18 -8.64 -3.81 -9.87
CA LYS A 18 -8.29 -2.62 -9.08
C LYS A 18 -7.58 -1.56 -9.90
N VAL A 19 -6.69 -1.96 -10.81
CA VAL A 19 -6.06 -1.02 -11.77
C VAL A 19 -7.13 -0.34 -12.62
N LEU A 20 -8.09 -1.10 -13.17
CA LEU A 20 -9.21 -0.54 -13.94
C LEU A 20 -10.08 0.41 -13.09
N GLN A 21 -10.33 0.09 -11.83
CA GLN A 21 -11.07 0.98 -10.93
C GLN A 21 -10.32 2.29 -10.63
N LEU A 22 -9.00 2.24 -10.42
CA LEU A 22 -8.19 3.44 -10.22
C LEU A 22 -8.14 4.32 -11.48
N GLN A 23 -8.27 3.72 -12.68
CA GLN A 23 -8.29 4.47 -13.94
C GLN A 23 -9.47 5.43 -14.08
N PHE A 24 -10.54 5.27 -13.29
CA PHE A 24 -11.65 6.24 -13.24
C PHE A 24 -11.26 7.58 -12.62
N ILE A 25 -10.17 7.65 -11.85
CA ILE A 25 -9.71 8.89 -11.20
C ILE A 25 -8.37 9.40 -11.73
N ASP A 26 -7.57 8.55 -12.36
CA ASP A 26 -6.30 8.91 -13.00
C ASP A 26 -6.02 7.94 -14.17
N PRO A 27 -5.88 8.41 -15.42
CA PRO A 27 -5.69 7.50 -16.55
C PRO A 27 -4.32 6.79 -16.57
N ASP A 28 -3.32 7.30 -15.84
CA ASP A 28 -1.98 6.71 -15.76
C ASP A 28 -1.84 5.85 -14.49
N VAL A 29 -2.39 4.64 -14.53
CA VAL A 29 -2.24 3.66 -13.44
C VAL A 29 -1.23 2.59 -13.83
N ARG A 30 -0.17 2.44 -13.04
CA ARG A 30 0.94 1.52 -13.31
C ARG A 30 1.04 0.48 -12.21
N LEU A 31 0.87 -0.79 -12.55
CA LEU A 31 1.11 -1.92 -11.65
C LEU A 31 2.62 -2.23 -11.61
N ILE A 32 3.22 -2.29 -10.42
CA ILE A 32 4.57 -2.86 -10.25
C ILE A 32 4.45 -4.30 -9.76
N SER A 33 4.97 -5.23 -10.57
CA SER A 33 5.09 -6.63 -10.17
C SER A 33 6.40 -6.85 -9.41
N TYR A 34 6.31 -7.52 -8.27
CA TYR A 34 7.45 -7.87 -7.41
C TYR A 34 7.24 -9.26 -6.78
N SER A 35 8.27 -9.84 -6.16
CA SER A 35 8.25 -11.27 -5.81
C SER A 35 7.26 -11.58 -4.68
N THR A 36 7.07 -10.63 -3.75
CA THR A 36 6.34 -10.77 -2.48
C THR A 36 6.94 -11.78 -1.50
N ARG A 37 8.09 -12.36 -1.85
CA ARG A 37 8.73 -13.47 -1.11
C ARG A 37 10.04 -13.07 -0.47
N HIS A 38 10.79 -12.14 -1.07
CA HIS A 38 12.15 -11.81 -0.67
C HIS A 38 12.23 -10.34 -0.25
N PRO A 39 12.02 -10.00 1.04
CA PRO A 39 11.71 -8.63 1.45
C PRO A 39 12.77 -7.59 1.09
N LYS A 40 14.06 -7.91 1.28
CA LYS A 40 15.15 -6.99 0.89
C LYS A 40 15.24 -6.78 -0.61
N HIS A 41 15.09 -7.84 -1.40
CA HIS A 41 15.09 -7.75 -2.85
C HIS A 41 13.88 -6.96 -3.35
N ASP A 42 12.70 -7.24 -2.80
CA ASP A 42 11.46 -6.53 -3.13
C ASP A 42 11.59 -5.04 -2.81
N MET A 43 12.13 -4.66 -1.65
CA MET A 43 12.38 -3.27 -1.31
C MET A 43 13.29 -2.56 -2.32
N GLN A 44 14.43 -3.17 -2.68
CA GLN A 44 15.37 -2.59 -3.65
C GLN A 44 14.74 -2.43 -5.03
N HIS A 45 14.02 -3.46 -5.48
CA HIS A 45 13.30 -3.45 -6.75
C HIS A 45 12.22 -2.37 -6.78
N LEU A 46 11.40 -2.28 -5.74
CA LEU A 46 10.32 -1.29 -5.64
C LEU A 46 10.86 0.14 -5.63
N LEU A 47 11.91 0.43 -4.87
CA LEU A 47 12.54 1.76 -4.87
C LEU A 47 13.03 2.14 -6.27
N LYS A 48 13.69 1.22 -6.97
CA LYS A 48 14.22 1.46 -8.31
C LYS A 48 13.10 1.70 -9.33
N GLU A 49 12.04 0.89 -9.32
CA GLU A 49 10.94 1.04 -10.26
C GLU A 49 10.13 2.31 -9.99
N VAL A 50 9.89 2.67 -8.72
CA VAL A 50 9.20 3.91 -8.36
C VAL A 50 10.03 5.15 -8.76
N ASP A 51 11.34 5.17 -8.49
CA ASP A 51 12.24 6.25 -8.92
C ASP A 51 12.22 6.44 -10.44
N LYS A 52 12.35 5.34 -11.19
CA LYS A 52 12.23 5.36 -12.65
C LYS A 52 10.89 5.90 -13.13
N MET A 53 9.79 5.52 -12.48
CA MET A 53 8.46 6.01 -12.85
C MET A 53 8.30 7.51 -12.58
N GLN A 54 8.86 8.02 -11.48
CA GLN A 54 8.86 9.46 -11.19
C GLN A 54 9.66 10.25 -12.23
N GLN A 55 10.85 9.78 -12.62
CA GLN A 55 11.68 10.44 -13.63
C GLN A 55 11.03 10.47 -15.03
N LEU A 56 10.11 9.54 -15.30
CA LEU A 56 9.41 9.40 -16.58
C LEU A 56 7.96 9.94 -16.55
N SER A 57 7.55 10.58 -15.46
CA SER A 57 6.20 11.13 -15.31
C SER A 57 6.28 12.63 -15.09
N ASP A 58 5.39 13.37 -15.75
CA ASP A 58 5.21 14.82 -15.53
C ASP A 58 4.15 15.11 -14.44
N ASP A 59 3.62 14.09 -13.76
CA ASP A 59 2.65 14.26 -12.67
C ASP A 59 3.35 14.77 -11.41
N ASP A 60 3.00 15.98 -10.96
CA ASP A 60 3.52 16.60 -9.74
C ASP A 60 2.96 15.97 -8.45
N ARG A 61 1.91 15.15 -8.57
CA ARG A 61 1.20 14.53 -7.43
C ARG A 61 1.00 13.03 -7.65
N PRO A 62 2.08 12.24 -7.75
CA PRO A 62 1.95 10.80 -7.81
C PRO A 62 1.31 10.26 -6.52
N LEU A 63 0.71 9.08 -6.63
CA LEU A 63 0.12 8.36 -5.51
C LEU A 63 0.54 6.88 -5.56
N ILE A 64 0.93 6.30 -4.44
CA ILE A 64 1.09 4.83 -4.34
C ILE A 64 -0.16 4.24 -3.68
N CYS A 65 -0.76 3.25 -4.32
CA CYS A 65 -1.92 2.51 -3.84
C CYS A 65 -1.54 1.05 -3.59
N GLY A 66 -1.85 0.48 -2.43
CA GLY A 66 -1.49 -0.90 -2.10
C GLY A 66 -2.55 -1.66 -1.30
N VAL A 67 -2.68 -2.96 -1.53
CA VAL A 67 -3.62 -3.84 -0.79
C VAL A 67 -2.88 -4.98 -0.09
N GLY A 68 -3.22 -5.28 1.16
CA GLY A 68 -2.60 -6.38 1.91
C GLY A 68 -1.10 -6.15 2.08
N LEU A 69 -0.28 -7.08 1.59
CA LEU A 69 1.17 -6.91 1.57
C LEU A 69 1.62 -5.72 0.70
N GLY A 70 0.88 -5.40 -0.37
CA GLY A 70 1.13 -4.18 -1.15
C GLY A 70 0.94 -2.91 -0.32
N GLY A 71 0.04 -2.93 0.67
CA GLY A 71 -0.15 -1.82 1.61
C GLY A 71 1.06 -1.62 2.53
N PHE A 72 1.70 -2.71 2.98
CA PHE A 72 2.96 -2.64 3.75
C PHE A 72 4.06 -1.91 2.97
N TRP A 73 4.21 -2.26 1.69
CA TRP A 73 5.21 -1.67 0.82
C TRP A 73 4.85 -0.26 0.39
N ALA A 74 3.59 0.00 0.06
CA ALA A 74 3.12 1.32 -0.34
C ALA A 74 3.48 2.35 0.73
N GLU A 75 3.20 2.05 2.00
CA GLU A 75 3.54 2.90 3.15
C GLU A 75 5.04 3.26 3.20
N ARG A 76 5.92 2.26 3.08
CA ARG A 76 7.38 2.43 3.24
C ARG A 76 8.04 3.05 2.03
N ILE A 77 7.71 2.56 0.84
CA ILE A 77 8.24 3.06 -0.42
C ILE A 77 7.73 4.48 -0.67
N GLY A 78 6.45 4.74 -0.39
CA GLY A 78 5.88 6.09 -0.49
C GLY A 78 6.60 7.08 0.41
N PHE A 79 6.90 6.71 1.66
CA PHE A 79 7.71 7.55 2.54
C PHE A 79 9.12 7.81 1.99
N LEU A 80 9.83 6.76 1.55
CA LEU A 80 11.20 6.87 1.06
C LEU A 80 11.31 7.64 -0.28
N CYS A 81 10.25 7.63 -1.07
CA CYS A 81 10.18 8.32 -2.36
C CYS A 81 9.43 9.67 -2.31
N ASP A 82 8.99 10.11 -1.12
CA ASP A 82 8.17 11.31 -0.91
C ASP A 82 6.84 11.33 -1.69
N ILE A 83 6.18 10.18 -1.86
CA ILE A 83 4.91 10.02 -2.60
C ILE A 83 3.78 9.70 -1.63
N ARG A 84 2.63 10.39 -1.70
CA ARG A 84 1.45 10.07 -0.85
C ARG A 84 0.94 8.65 -1.09
N GLN A 85 0.30 8.06 -0.08
CA GLN A 85 -0.10 6.66 -0.12
C GLN A 85 -1.59 6.44 0.21
N VAL A 86 -2.22 5.48 -0.47
CA VAL A 86 -3.49 4.89 -0.05
C VAL A 86 -3.28 3.40 0.17
N ILE A 87 -3.66 2.92 1.34
CA ILE A 87 -3.48 1.51 1.71
C ILE A 87 -4.81 0.87 2.10
N PHE A 88 -5.08 -0.31 1.55
CA PHE A 88 -6.26 -1.11 1.82
C PHE A 88 -5.87 -2.35 2.61
N ASN A 89 -6.51 -2.57 3.76
CA ASN A 89 -6.27 -3.74 4.63
C ASN A 89 -4.77 -4.10 4.73
N PRO A 90 -3.90 -3.17 5.14
CA PRO A 90 -2.45 -3.37 5.04
C PRO A 90 -1.99 -4.48 5.99
N ASN A 91 -1.17 -5.41 5.47
CA ASN A 91 -0.50 -6.39 6.32
C ASN A 91 0.71 -5.75 7.00
N LEU A 92 0.51 -5.06 8.12
CA LEU A 92 1.58 -4.33 8.82
C LEU A 92 2.59 -5.24 9.53
N PHE A 93 2.24 -6.52 9.73
CA PHE A 93 3.07 -7.51 10.43
C PHE A 93 3.23 -8.81 9.61
N PRO A 94 3.78 -8.78 8.38
CA PRO A 94 3.93 -9.98 7.55
C PRO A 94 4.72 -11.10 8.24
N GLN A 95 5.68 -10.72 9.09
CA GLN A 95 6.49 -11.67 9.85
C GLN A 95 5.69 -12.54 10.82
N GLU A 96 4.51 -12.09 11.25
CA GLU A 96 3.68 -12.82 12.22
C GLU A 96 2.68 -13.79 11.57
N ASN A 97 2.30 -13.54 10.31
CA ASN A 97 1.16 -14.23 9.68
C ASN A 97 1.46 -14.82 8.29
N MET A 98 2.69 -14.68 7.80
CA MET A 98 3.13 -15.24 6.51
C MET A 98 4.26 -16.27 6.64
N GLU A 99 4.47 -16.86 7.82
CA GLU A 99 5.45 -17.95 7.98
C GLU A 99 5.19 -19.08 6.96
N GLY A 100 6.26 -19.57 6.34
CA GLY A 100 6.20 -20.56 5.26
C GLY A 100 5.74 -20.03 3.89
N LYS A 101 5.32 -18.76 3.79
CA LYS A 101 4.94 -18.09 2.53
C LYS A 101 6.01 -17.11 2.03
N ILE A 102 6.78 -16.54 2.94
CA ILE A 102 7.87 -15.60 2.67
C ILE A 102 9.21 -16.19 3.12
N ASP A 103 10.27 -15.80 2.44
CA ASP A 103 11.61 -16.14 2.86
C ASP A 103 12.05 -15.18 3.95
N ARG A 104 12.69 -15.73 4.98
CA ARG A 104 13.35 -14.97 6.03
C ARG A 104 12.46 -13.88 6.65
N PRO A 105 11.37 -14.25 7.36
CA PRO A 105 10.45 -13.30 8.00
C PRO A 105 11.14 -12.24 8.85
N GLU A 106 12.31 -12.54 9.42
CA GLU A 106 13.13 -11.60 10.18
C GLU A 106 13.53 -10.35 9.37
N GLU A 107 13.58 -10.43 8.04
CA GLU A 107 13.89 -9.28 7.19
C GLU A 107 12.77 -8.22 7.21
N TYR A 108 11.50 -8.62 7.37
CA TYR A 108 10.42 -7.65 7.57
C TYR A 108 10.53 -6.94 8.93
N THR A 109 10.98 -7.66 9.96
CA THR A 109 11.28 -7.08 11.27
C THR A 109 12.44 -6.08 11.17
N ASP A 110 13.52 -6.44 10.50
CA ASP A 110 14.67 -5.56 10.27
C ASP A 110 14.26 -4.29 9.51
N ILE A 111 13.49 -4.43 8.43
CA ILE A 111 12.99 -3.27 7.65
C ILE A 111 12.15 -2.37 8.55
N SER A 112 11.23 -2.94 9.35
CA SER A 112 10.33 -2.18 10.20
C SER A 112 11.04 -1.48 11.36
N THR A 113 12.14 -2.03 11.87
CA THR A 113 12.82 -1.53 13.08
C THR A 113 14.07 -0.70 12.80
N LYS A 114 14.77 -0.93 11.68
CA LYS A 114 16.07 -0.30 11.39
C LYS A 114 16.03 0.68 10.23
N CYS A 115 15.24 0.42 9.19
CA CYS A 115 15.22 1.27 8.00
C CYS A 115 14.33 2.50 8.13
N VAL A 116 13.29 2.46 8.97
CA VAL A 116 12.24 3.49 9.02
C VAL A 116 11.82 3.86 10.44
N GLN A 117 12.77 4.06 11.36
CA GLN A 117 12.41 4.50 12.72
C GLN A 117 11.68 5.86 12.71
N ASN A 118 10.58 5.94 13.44
CA ASN A 118 9.70 7.13 13.54
C ASN A 118 9.21 7.66 12.19
N PHE A 119 9.21 6.84 11.13
CA PHE A 119 8.83 7.34 9.81
C PHE A 119 7.38 7.76 9.73
N ARG A 120 6.46 7.07 10.43
CA ARG A 120 5.03 7.43 10.44
C ARG A 120 4.79 8.83 10.99
N GLU A 121 5.57 9.24 11.98
CA GLU A 121 5.53 10.61 12.51
C GLU A 121 5.98 11.62 11.44
N LYS A 122 7.03 11.29 10.69
CA LYS A 122 7.52 12.12 9.57
C LYS A 122 6.61 12.07 8.33
N ASN A 123 5.82 11.01 8.19
CA ASN A 123 4.88 10.75 7.10
C ASN A 123 3.44 11.11 7.48
N ARG A 124 3.24 11.80 8.62
CA ARG A 124 1.94 12.18 9.16
C ARG A 124 1.09 12.87 8.08
N ASP A 125 -0.18 12.50 8.02
CA ASP A 125 -1.18 12.98 7.04
C ASP A 125 -0.85 12.69 5.56
N ARG A 126 0.23 11.97 5.25
CA ARG A 126 0.61 11.58 3.87
C ARG A 126 0.14 10.18 3.46
N CYS A 127 -0.59 9.49 4.32
CA CYS A 127 -1.23 8.21 4.03
C CYS A 127 -2.71 8.23 4.39
N LEU A 128 -3.54 7.62 3.55
CA LEU A 128 -4.95 7.31 3.82
C LEU A 128 -5.11 5.79 3.97
N ALA A 129 -5.55 5.33 5.14
CA ALA A 129 -5.77 3.92 5.41
C ALA A 129 -7.25 3.58 5.33
N ILE A 130 -7.60 2.68 4.41
CA ILE A 130 -8.96 2.19 4.21
C ILE A 130 -9.03 0.75 4.70
N LEU A 131 -9.77 0.54 5.77
CA LEU A 131 -9.81 -0.71 6.52
C LEU A 131 -11.21 -1.31 6.44
N SER A 132 -11.31 -2.61 6.18
CA SER A 132 -12.58 -3.30 6.21
C SER A 132 -12.90 -3.87 7.59
N ARG A 133 -14.18 -3.80 7.97
CA ARG A 133 -14.77 -4.53 9.11
C ARG A 133 -14.88 -6.04 8.88
N ASN A 134 -14.88 -6.49 7.63
CA ASN A 134 -15.07 -7.90 7.25
C ASN A 134 -13.77 -8.54 6.74
N ASP A 135 -12.61 -8.06 7.18
CA ASP A 135 -11.34 -8.71 6.86
C ASP A 135 -11.21 -10.04 7.61
N GLU A 136 -11.16 -11.12 6.85
CA GLU A 136 -11.09 -12.50 7.31
C GLU A 136 -9.64 -13.01 7.49
N ALA A 137 -8.64 -12.23 7.06
CA ALA A 137 -7.23 -12.63 7.09
C ALA A 137 -6.39 -11.81 8.08
N LEU A 138 -6.73 -10.55 8.33
CA LEU A 138 -6.01 -9.63 9.20
C LEU A 138 -6.91 -8.98 10.24
N ASP A 139 -6.35 -8.72 11.42
CA ASP A 139 -6.99 -7.87 12.42
C ASP A 139 -6.78 -6.38 12.08
N ASN A 140 -7.76 -5.82 11.36
CA ASN A 140 -7.75 -4.39 11.02
C ASN A 140 -7.97 -3.48 12.24
N ALA A 141 -8.50 -3.96 13.36
CA ALA A 141 -8.60 -3.13 14.57
C ALA A 141 -7.21 -2.81 15.10
N ARG A 142 -6.30 -3.80 15.12
CA ARG A 142 -4.88 -3.60 15.45
C ARG A 142 -4.20 -2.64 14.47
N ALA A 143 -4.49 -2.74 13.17
CA ALA A 143 -3.97 -1.80 12.19
C ALA A 143 -4.46 -0.37 12.45
N ALA A 144 -5.74 -0.18 12.76
CA ALA A 144 -6.31 1.12 13.09
C ALA A 144 -5.70 1.70 14.37
N GLU A 145 -5.56 0.91 15.43
CA GLU A 145 -4.94 1.33 16.68
C GLU A 145 -3.51 1.84 16.45
N LEU A 146 -2.74 1.19 15.57
CA LEU A 146 -1.40 1.65 15.24
C LEU A 146 -1.39 2.92 14.36
N LEU A 147 -2.26 2.98 13.35
CA LEU A 147 -2.17 3.98 12.28
C LEU A 147 -2.95 5.27 12.57
N HIS A 148 -4.00 5.24 13.39
CA HIS A 148 -4.88 6.40 13.63
C HIS A 148 -4.17 7.61 14.26
N HIS A 149 -3.02 7.37 14.91
CA HIS A 149 -2.19 8.44 15.46
C HIS A 149 -1.49 9.27 14.38
N TYR A 150 -1.38 8.77 13.14
CA TYR A 150 -0.55 9.36 12.08
C TYR A 150 -1.35 9.66 10.80
N TYR A 151 -2.36 8.84 10.52
CA TYR A 151 -3.05 8.81 9.23
C TYR A 151 -4.56 8.85 9.42
N GLU A 152 -5.26 9.30 8.38
CA GLU A 152 -6.71 9.20 8.32
C GLU A 152 -7.13 7.73 8.15
N ILE A 153 -8.06 7.28 9.01
CA ILE A 153 -8.65 5.94 8.95
C ILE A 153 -10.08 6.02 8.40
N VAL A 154 -10.34 5.27 7.34
CA VAL A 154 -11.67 5.10 6.74
C VAL A 154 -12.11 3.66 6.90
N TRP A 155 -13.30 3.44 7.43
CA TRP A 155 -13.87 2.11 7.59
C TRP A 155 -14.85 1.75 6.47
N ASP A 156 -14.60 0.61 5.85
CA ASP A 156 -15.50 -0.03 4.89
C ASP A 156 -16.31 -1.14 5.58
N GLN A 157 -17.60 -1.25 5.24
CA GLN A 157 -18.55 -2.16 5.88
C GLN A 157 -18.82 -3.43 5.05
N GLU A 158 -18.29 -3.54 3.83
CA GLU A 158 -18.67 -4.55 2.85
C GLU A 158 -17.50 -5.44 2.43
N GLN A 159 -16.36 -4.84 2.12
CA GLN A 159 -15.25 -5.52 1.44
C GLN A 159 -14.59 -6.58 2.32
N THR A 160 -13.98 -7.60 1.72
CA THR A 160 -13.17 -8.60 2.45
C THR A 160 -11.68 -8.25 2.35
N HIS A 161 -10.77 -9.11 2.85
CA HIS A 161 -9.33 -8.88 2.86
C HIS A 161 -8.78 -8.37 1.52
N LYS A 162 -9.18 -8.99 0.41
CA LYS A 162 -8.70 -8.67 -0.95
C LYS A 162 -9.19 -7.32 -1.51
N PHE A 163 -10.14 -6.67 -0.83
CA PHE A 163 -10.70 -5.36 -1.17
C PHE A 163 -11.04 -5.24 -2.67
N LYS A 164 -11.93 -6.11 -3.15
CA LYS A 164 -12.18 -6.27 -4.60
C LYS A 164 -12.77 -5.00 -5.23
N ASN A 165 -13.73 -4.38 -4.56
CA ASN A 165 -14.37 -3.15 -5.03
C ASN A 165 -13.87 -1.96 -4.20
N ILE A 166 -13.05 -1.11 -4.83
CA ILE A 166 -12.58 0.16 -4.26
C ILE A 166 -13.40 1.34 -4.78
N SER A 167 -14.33 1.12 -5.71
CA SER A 167 -15.14 2.17 -6.36
C SER A 167 -15.78 3.16 -5.39
N PRO A 168 -16.36 2.74 -4.25
CA PRO A 168 -16.95 3.67 -3.27
C PRO A 168 -15.94 4.69 -2.70
N HIS A 169 -14.65 4.35 -2.71
CA HIS A 169 -13.59 5.17 -2.13
C HIS A 169 -12.89 6.08 -3.15
N LEU A 170 -13.13 5.90 -4.45
CA LEU A 170 -12.38 6.57 -5.51
C LEU A 170 -12.41 8.09 -5.43
N GLN A 171 -13.56 8.71 -5.14
CA GLN A 171 -13.63 10.17 -5.01
C GLN A 171 -12.80 10.70 -3.83
N ARG A 172 -12.75 9.94 -2.72
CA ARG A 172 -11.90 10.28 -1.58
C ARG A 172 -10.43 10.15 -1.93
N ILE A 173 -10.05 9.08 -2.62
CA ILE A 173 -8.68 8.86 -3.10
C ILE A 173 -8.25 9.98 -4.04
N LYS A 174 -9.13 10.38 -4.97
CA LYS A 174 -8.87 11.49 -5.88
C LYS A 174 -8.64 12.79 -5.11
N ALA A 175 -9.52 13.12 -4.18
CA ALA A 175 -9.37 14.30 -3.33
C ALA A 175 -8.04 14.26 -2.56
N PHE A 176 -7.72 13.13 -1.94
CA PHE A 176 -6.47 12.90 -1.21
C PHE A 176 -5.22 13.05 -2.07
N LYS A 177 -5.22 12.53 -3.30
CA LYS A 177 -4.14 12.71 -4.29
C LYS A 177 -3.95 14.18 -4.65
N THR A 178 -5.06 14.91 -4.86
CA THR A 178 -5.03 16.30 -5.32
C THR A 178 -4.86 17.33 -4.20
N LEU A 179 -5.02 16.94 -2.94
CA LEU A 179 -4.84 17.84 -1.80
C LEU A 179 -3.39 18.38 -1.82
N GLY A 180 -3.27 19.70 -1.96
CA GLY A 180 -2.03 20.46 -1.75
C GLY A 180 -2.03 20.97 -0.32
#